data_AF-A0A820ED40-F1
#
_entry.id   AF-A0A820ED40-F1
#
_cell.length_a   1.000
_cell.length_b   1.000
_cell.length_c   1.000
_cell.angle_alpha   90.00
_cell.angle_beta   90.00
_cell.angle_gamma   90.00
#
_symmetry.space_group_name_H-M   'P 1'
#
loop_
_entity.id
_entity.type
_entity.pdbx_description
1 polymer ?
#
loop_
_entity_poly.entity_id
_entity_poly.type
_entity_poly.pdbx_seq_one_letter_code
_entity_poly.pdbx_strand_id
1 'polypeptide(L)'
;MDEFGAIYTSGITVFRQAEPNGYAYMDEPLYNVCSIAMAAYREPKLKNNTTVTNKYAAGTYKKIENIFAIGHHHQHDSLVLSAFGCGAFKNPPRHIALLFKSAIQKYAGYFRIIYFAIIDDHNTGHTVNPQGNLLPFKQILDGFVAQPSHTIFVNSARGPYRILDKPTDEQITLSSVCVFDQPSCYYGAKCNDLRNIQHNKDYSHPPLCPNSDKALPCSSLIDDEIHAYCFIHRLKCKNGGECSNTDSEHQNEYDHPGFCNDPIRCGDMSAEHLFAYRHLPSCQEGVMCSQYLKKDTEHTNKFRNS
;
A
#
# COMPACT_ATOMS: atom_id res chain seq x y z
N MET A 1 15.60 -5.18 -19.40
CA MET A 1 15.06 -5.39 -18.04
C MET A 1 13.69 -4.76 -18.02
N ASP A 2 12.68 -5.47 -17.54
CA ASP A 2 11.32 -4.94 -17.48
C ASP A 2 11.26 -3.66 -16.64
N GLU A 3 10.27 -2.80 -16.92
CA GLU A 3 10.14 -1.48 -16.29
C GLU A 3 10.18 -1.54 -14.75
N PHE A 4 9.64 -2.60 -14.15
CA PHE A 4 9.61 -2.80 -12.70
C PHE A 4 10.58 -3.88 -12.21
N GLY A 5 11.43 -4.42 -13.10
CA GLY A 5 12.40 -5.44 -12.76
C GLY A 5 13.51 -4.89 -11.86
N ALA A 6 13.96 -5.73 -10.90
CA ALA A 6 15.14 -5.49 -10.09
C ALA A 6 16.03 -6.73 -10.04
N ILE A 7 17.33 -6.54 -9.79
CA ILE A 7 18.29 -7.63 -9.57
C ILE A 7 18.57 -7.68 -8.08
N TYR A 8 18.29 -8.82 -7.46
CA TYR A 8 18.77 -9.14 -6.13
C TYR A 8 20.11 -9.86 -6.23
N THR A 9 21.07 -9.51 -5.39
CA THR A 9 22.38 -10.16 -5.32
C THR A 9 22.78 -10.35 -3.87
N SER A 10 23.08 -11.59 -3.48
CA SER A 10 23.53 -11.97 -2.14
C SER A 10 25.01 -12.37 -2.15
N GLY A 11 25.65 -12.34 -0.98
CA GLY A 11 27.04 -12.81 -0.83
C GLY A 11 28.09 -11.81 -1.33
N ILE A 12 27.74 -10.53 -1.43
CA ILE A 12 28.67 -9.48 -1.87
C ILE A 12 29.71 -9.26 -0.77
N THR A 13 30.97 -9.12 -1.19
CA THR A 13 32.07 -8.67 -0.32
C THR A 13 32.42 -7.23 -0.64
N VAL A 14 32.36 -6.36 0.37
CA VAL A 14 32.84 -4.97 0.28
C VAL A 14 34.20 -4.91 0.98
N PHE A 15 35.26 -4.70 0.20
CA PHE A 15 36.65 -4.78 0.67
C PHE A 15 37.44 -3.49 0.48
N ARG A 16 36.77 -2.40 0.06
CA ARG A 16 37.38 -1.08 -0.13
C ARG A 16 36.62 -0.02 0.66
N GLN A 17 37.37 0.93 1.22
CA GLN A 17 36.86 2.09 1.93
C GLN A 17 36.15 3.08 0.99
N ALA A 18 35.46 4.06 1.58
CA ALA A 18 34.77 5.11 0.85
C ALA A 18 35.75 6.07 0.13
N GLU A 19 35.22 6.85 -0.81
CA GLU A 19 35.98 7.82 -1.62
C GLU A 19 36.89 8.76 -0.82
N PRO A 20 36.48 9.34 0.34
CA PRO A 20 37.35 10.23 1.11
C PRO A 20 38.67 9.57 1.59
N ASN A 21 38.70 8.25 1.65
CA ASN A 21 39.88 7.47 2.04
C ASN A 21 40.62 6.87 0.81
N GLY A 22 40.33 7.35 -0.40
CA GLY A 22 41.00 6.93 -1.63
C GLY A 22 40.71 5.48 -2.03
N TYR A 23 39.58 4.91 -1.58
CA TYR A 23 39.22 3.51 -1.84
C TYR A 23 40.28 2.48 -1.38
N ALA A 24 41.00 2.79 -0.28
CA ALA A 24 41.97 1.90 0.34
C ALA A 24 41.35 0.53 0.69
N TYR A 25 42.17 -0.52 0.74
CA TYR A 25 41.72 -1.82 1.21
C TYR A 25 41.29 -1.75 2.68
N MET A 26 40.22 -2.46 3.02
CA MET A 26 39.76 -2.60 4.39
C MET A 26 40.55 -3.70 5.10
N ASP A 27 40.99 -3.44 6.34
CA ASP A 27 41.58 -4.47 7.20
C ASP A 27 40.54 -5.56 7.53
N GLU A 28 39.27 -5.16 7.69
CA GLU A 28 38.13 -6.05 7.92
C GLU A 28 37.05 -5.81 6.86
N PRO A 29 37.02 -6.61 5.76
CA PRO A 29 35.98 -6.52 4.75
C PRO A 29 34.59 -6.86 5.29
N LEU A 30 33.55 -6.25 4.71
CA LEU A 30 32.17 -6.62 4.96
C LEU A 30 31.81 -7.81 4.07
N TYR A 31 31.55 -8.96 4.67
CA TYR A 31 31.10 -10.17 3.99
C TYR A 31 29.57 -10.29 4.01
N ASN A 32 29.04 -11.10 3.09
CA ASN A 32 27.61 -11.43 3.00
C ASN A 32 26.67 -10.22 2.89
N VAL A 33 27.14 -9.15 2.28
CA VAL A 33 26.28 -8.01 1.94
C VAL A 33 25.30 -8.43 0.85
N CYS A 34 24.05 -7.96 0.97
CA CYS A 34 23.03 -8.15 -0.06
C CYS A 34 22.70 -6.80 -0.70
N SER A 35 22.38 -6.82 -1.99
CA SER A 35 22.07 -5.61 -2.77
C SER A 35 20.85 -5.83 -3.65
N ILE A 36 20.08 -4.76 -3.84
CA ILE A 36 18.96 -4.69 -4.77
C ILE A 36 19.27 -3.58 -5.78
N ALA A 37 19.45 -3.96 -7.04
CA ALA A 37 19.60 -3.01 -8.14
C ALA A 37 18.24 -2.75 -8.79
N MET A 38 17.75 -1.52 -8.65
CA MET A 38 16.52 -1.01 -9.27
C MET A 38 16.83 0.30 -10.00
N ALA A 39 16.38 0.45 -11.25
CA ALA A 39 16.60 1.67 -12.02
C ALA A 39 15.50 2.71 -11.76
N ALA A 40 15.87 3.94 -11.38
CA ALA A 40 14.96 5.07 -11.32
C ALA A 40 14.60 5.57 -12.73
N TYR A 41 13.49 6.31 -12.88
CA TYR A 41 13.22 7.00 -14.15
C TYR A 41 14.23 8.12 -14.36
N ARG A 42 14.76 8.23 -15.57
CA ARG A 42 15.64 9.31 -16.00
C ARG A 42 14.81 10.49 -16.48
N GLU A 43 15.05 11.66 -15.90
CA GLU A 43 14.42 12.95 -16.24
C GLU A 43 12.88 12.83 -16.40
N PRO A 44 12.17 12.34 -15.37
CA PRO A 44 10.72 12.15 -15.47
C PRO A 44 10.01 13.49 -15.74
N LYS A 45 8.89 13.43 -16.46
CA LYS A 45 8.06 14.62 -16.72
C LYS A 45 7.59 15.22 -15.40
N LEU A 46 7.75 16.53 -15.25
CA LEU A 46 7.38 17.29 -14.05
C LEU A 46 6.13 18.15 -14.30
N LYS A 47 5.35 18.42 -13.25
CA LYS A 47 4.22 19.37 -13.28
C LYS A 47 4.66 20.81 -13.03
N ASN A 48 5.56 21.01 -12.06
CA ASN A 48 5.94 22.32 -11.50
C ASN A 48 7.40 22.34 -11.02
N ASN A 49 8.30 21.63 -11.72
CA ASN A 49 9.72 21.41 -11.37
C ASN A 49 10.01 20.70 -10.04
N THR A 50 9.02 20.57 -9.16
CA THR A 50 9.17 19.95 -7.83
C THR A 50 8.39 18.64 -7.69
N THR A 51 7.50 18.35 -8.64
CA THR A 51 6.59 17.19 -8.59
C THR A 51 6.62 16.45 -9.92
N VAL A 52 6.77 15.12 -9.88
CA VAL A 52 6.69 14.26 -11.06
C VAL A 52 5.22 14.07 -11.44
N THR A 53 4.91 13.87 -12.72
CA THR A 53 3.52 13.61 -13.12
C THR A 53 2.99 12.29 -12.55
N ASN A 54 1.67 12.13 -12.47
CA ASN A 54 1.03 10.97 -11.83
C ASN A 54 1.54 9.63 -12.38
N LYS A 55 1.72 9.52 -13.71
CA LYS A 55 2.27 8.31 -14.34
C LYS A 55 3.64 7.94 -13.77
N TYR A 56 4.56 8.90 -13.70
CA TYR A 56 5.90 8.67 -13.17
C TYR A 56 5.88 8.50 -11.65
N ALA A 57 5.00 9.19 -10.92
CA ALA A 57 4.82 8.99 -9.48
C ALA A 57 4.40 7.55 -9.17
N ALA A 58 3.38 7.03 -9.87
CA ALA A 58 2.89 5.67 -9.72
C ALA A 58 3.97 4.63 -10.07
N GLY A 59 4.70 4.83 -11.17
CA GLY A 59 5.77 3.94 -11.55
C GLY A 59 6.96 3.96 -10.57
N THR A 60 7.35 5.15 -10.09
CA THR A 60 8.42 5.30 -9.09
C THR A 60 8.01 4.67 -7.77
N TYR A 61 6.75 4.86 -7.37
CA TYR A 61 6.19 4.19 -6.22
C TYR A 61 6.27 2.66 -6.36
N LYS A 62 5.80 2.09 -7.49
CA LYS A 62 5.90 0.65 -7.77
C LYS A 62 7.35 0.14 -7.74
N LYS A 63 8.33 0.93 -8.22
CA LYS A 63 9.76 0.60 -8.12
C LYS A 63 10.24 0.58 -6.67
N ILE A 64 9.88 1.59 -5.86
CA ILE A 64 10.18 1.63 -4.43
C ILE A 64 9.54 0.43 -3.73
N GLU A 65 8.27 0.13 -4.02
CA GLU A 65 7.58 -1.02 -3.47
C GLU A 65 8.28 -2.33 -3.78
N ASN A 66 8.79 -2.51 -4.99
CA ASN A 66 9.53 -3.72 -5.35
C ASN A 66 10.83 -3.86 -4.56
N ILE A 67 11.53 -2.76 -4.23
CA ILE A 67 12.70 -2.81 -3.33
C ILE A 67 12.30 -3.37 -1.97
N PHE A 68 11.20 -2.87 -1.39
CA PHE A 68 10.70 -3.34 -0.09
C PHE A 68 10.21 -4.79 -0.19
N ALA A 69 9.54 -5.17 -1.29
CA ALA A 69 9.03 -6.51 -1.47
C ALA A 69 10.15 -7.55 -1.54
N ILE A 70 11.21 -7.24 -2.30
CA ILE A 70 12.38 -8.08 -2.44
C ILE A 70 13.14 -8.18 -1.10
N GLY A 71 13.32 -7.05 -0.40
CA GLY A 71 13.93 -7.03 0.92
C GLY A 71 13.23 -7.97 1.91
N HIS A 72 11.90 -7.83 2.00
CA HIS A 72 11.09 -8.69 2.87
C HIS A 72 11.09 -10.17 2.42
N HIS A 73 10.99 -10.43 1.11
CA HIS A 73 11.04 -11.79 0.56
C HIS A 73 12.32 -12.55 0.91
N HIS A 74 13.45 -11.85 0.94
CA HIS A 74 14.73 -12.41 1.36
C HIS A 74 14.98 -12.30 2.88
N GLN A 75 13.94 -12.01 3.67
CA GLN A 75 13.96 -11.96 5.13
C GLN A 75 14.94 -10.92 5.71
N HIS A 76 15.21 -9.84 4.97
CA HIS A 76 15.96 -8.71 5.51
C HIS A 76 15.08 -7.93 6.49
N ASP A 77 15.59 -7.68 7.68
CA ASP A 77 14.90 -6.87 8.70
C ASP A 77 15.26 -5.38 8.60
N SER A 78 16.23 -5.03 7.75
CA SER A 78 16.81 -3.69 7.67
C SER A 78 17.12 -3.31 6.22
N LEU A 79 16.93 -2.04 5.87
CA LEU A 79 17.29 -1.51 4.53
C LEU A 79 18.23 -0.31 4.65
N VAL A 80 19.22 -0.25 3.76
CA VAL A 80 20.03 0.95 3.51
C VAL A 80 19.71 1.44 2.11
N LEU A 81 19.11 2.63 2.02
CA LEU A 81 18.57 3.25 0.81
C LEU A 81 19.29 4.56 0.51
N SER A 82 19.02 5.13 -0.66
CA SER A 82 19.60 6.40 -1.12
C SER A 82 18.51 7.38 -1.59
N ALA A 83 18.91 8.58 -2.01
CA ALA A 83 18.03 9.54 -2.67
C ALA A 83 17.70 9.08 -4.10
N PHE A 84 16.85 8.07 -4.21
CA PHE A 84 16.60 7.29 -5.43
C PHE A 84 16.30 8.18 -6.65
N GLY A 85 17.21 8.18 -7.62
CA GLY A 85 17.09 8.97 -8.86
C GLY A 85 17.24 10.48 -8.72
N CYS A 86 17.58 11.01 -7.54
CA CYS A 86 17.58 12.46 -7.26
C CYS A 86 18.87 13.19 -7.69
N GLY A 87 19.92 12.45 -8.08
CA GLY A 87 21.13 13.00 -8.68
C GLY A 87 21.02 13.11 -10.21
N ALA A 88 21.88 12.39 -10.94
CA ALA A 88 21.96 12.43 -12.41
C ALA A 88 20.63 12.18 -13.16
N PHE A 89 19.66 11.52 -12.52
CA PHE A 89 18.36 11.21 -13.12
C PHE A 89 17.30 12.29 -12.88
N LYS A 90 17.64 13.38 -12.18
CA LYS A 90 16.81 14.59 -12.02
C LYS A 90 15.39 14.31 -11.48
N ASN A 91 15.26 13.39 -10.53
CA ASN A 91 14.01 13.24 -9.78
C ASN A 91 13.98 14.28 -8.64
N PRO A 92 12.84 14.92 -8.36
CA PRO A 92 12.74 15.92 -7.30
C PRO A 92 12.79 15.25 -5.90
N PRO A 93 13.81 15.54 -5.06
CA PRO A 93 14.09 14.79 -3.84
C PRO A 93 12.97 14.84 -2.82
N ARG A 94 12.33 16.01 -2.64
CA ARG A 94 11.19 16.17 -1.74
C ARG A 94 10.05 15.20 -2.08
N HIS A 95 9.75 15.05 -3.36
CA HIS A 95 8.65 14.19 -3.81
C HIS A 95 9.02 12.71 -3.70
N ILE A 96 10.27 12.34 -4.03
CA ILE A 96 10.75 10.96 -3.85
C ILE A 96 10.72 10.56 -2.37
N ALA A 97 11.12 11.44 -1.45
CA ALA A 97 11.03 11.19 -0.02
C ALA A 97 9.59 10.94 0.46
N LEU A 98 8.59 11.65 -0.09
CA LEU A 98 7.16 11.39 0.20
C LEU A 98 6.69 10.02 -0.33
N LEU A 99 7.17 9.60 -1.50
CA LEU A 99 6.87 8.27 -2.05
C LEU A 99 7.48 7.17 -1.15
N PHE A 100 8.71 7.37 -0.67
CA PHE A 100 9.31 6.48 0.33
C PHE A 100 8.52 6.47 1.64
N LYS A 101 8.11 7.63 2.15
CA LYS A 101 7.28 7.72 3.36
C LYS A 101 6.01 6.88 3.23
N SER A 102 5.35 6.96 2.07
CA SER A 102 4.16 6.15 1.76
C SER A 102 4.49 4.65 1.73
N ALA A 103 5.60 4.24 1.12
CA ALA A 103 6.03 2.85 1.14
C ALA A 103 6.37 2.37 2.56
N ILE A 104 7.04 3.18 3.38
CA ILE A 104 7.36 2.85 4.77
C ILE A 104 6.08 2.65 5.60
N GLN A 105 5.07 3.51 5.41
CA GLN A 105 3.75 3.32 6.03
C GLN A 105 3.07 2.03 5.58
N LYS A 106 3.21 1.70 4.28
CA LYS A 106 2.64 0.49 3.68
C LYS A 106 3.30 -0.79 4.21
N TYR A 107 4.59 -0.74 4.50
CA TYR A 107 5.40 -1.82 5.05
C TYR A 107 5.67 -1.64 6.56
N ALA A 108 4.79 -0.94 7.28
CA ALA A 108 4.93 -0.76 8.72
C ALA A 108 4.96 -2.12 9.43
N GLY A 109 5.99 -2.34 10.26
CA GLY A 109 6.22 -3.61 10.97
C GLY A 109 7.02 -4.67 10.21
N TYR A 110 7.33 -4.47 8.93
CA TYR A 110 8.11 -5.44 8.13
C TYR A 110 9.62 -5.26 8.27
N PHE A 111 10.08 -4.05 8.54
CA PHE A 111 11.48 -3.71 8.73
C PHE A 111 11.66 -3.08 10.10
N ARG A 112 12.68 -3.55 10.83
CA ARG A 112 13.13 -2.98 12.11
C ARG A 112 13.71 -1.59 11.92
N ILE A 113 14.47 -1.36 10.85
CA ILE A 113 15.10 -0.07 10.58
C ILE A 113 15.34 0.18 9.09
N ILE A 114 15.18 1.43 8.67
CA ILE A 114 15.46 1.88 7.31
C ILE A 114 16.36 3.12 7.40
N TYR A 115 17.57 3.01 6.87
CA TYR A 115 18.52 4.13 6.78
C TYR A 115 18.52 4.71 5.37
N PHE A 116 18.56 6.04 5.27
CA PHE A 116 18.82 6.74 4.01
C PHE A 116 20.25 7.30 4.04
N ALA A 117 21.19 6.62 3.38
CA ALA A 117 22.56 7.06 3.21
C ALA A 117 22.64 8.01 2.00
N ILE A 118 22.55 9.32 2.27
CA ILE A 118 22.48 10.37 1.24
C ILE A 118 23.74 11.23 1.30
N ILE A 119 24.42 11.33 0.16
CA ILE A 119 25.57 12.20 -0.05
C ILE A 119 25.13 13.27 -1.04
N ASP A 120 25.30 14.54 -0.65
CA ASP A 120 25.12 15.66 -1.57
C ASP A 120 26.44 15.90 -2.32
N ASP A 121 26.41 15.69 -3.64
CA ASP A 121 27.55 15.80 -4.54
C ASP A 121 27.34 16.94 -5.57
N HIS A 122 28.16 16.96 -6.62
CA HIS A 122 28.04 17.94 -7.71
C HIS A 122 26.71 17.89 -8.50
N ASN A 123 25.89 16.83 -8.32
CA ASN A 123 24.55 16.71 -8.90
C ASN A 123 23.47 17.36 -8.02
N THR A 124 23.85 18.09 -6.97
CA THR A 124 22.93 18.76 -6.04
C THR A 124 22.92 20.28 -6.19
N GLY A 125 21.87 20.95 -5.67
CA GLY A 125 21.76 22.40 -5.70
C GLY A 125 21.26 22.99 -7.03
N HIS A 126 20.75 22.17 -7.94
CA HIS A 126 20.21 22.61 -9.23
C HIS A 126 18.71 22.92 -9.12
N THR A 127 18.09 23.41 -10.20
CA THR A 127 16.66 23.81 -10.22
C THR A 127 15.69 22.74 -9.71
N VAL A 128 16.03 21.45 -9.88
CA VAL A 128 15.21 20.31 -9.44
C VAL A 128 15.45 19.93 -7.95
N ASN A 129 16.62 20.24 -7.41
CA ASN A 129 17.03 19.94 -6.03
C ASN A 129 17.78 21.11 -5.37
N PRO A 130 17.15 22.29 -5.25
CA PRO A 130 17.83 23.53 -4.83
C PRO A 130 18.37 23.48 -3.39
N GLN A 131 17.86 22.56 -2.57
CA GLN A 131 18.26 22.35 -1.18
C GLN A 131 19.19 21.13 -0.99
N GLY A 132 19.68 20.57 -2.10
CA GLY A 132 20.31 19.26 -2.12
C GLY A 132 19.31 18.12 -1.96
N ASN A 133 19.83 16.90 -1.82
CA ASN A 133 19.04 15.69 -1.62
C ASN A 133 18.86 15.37 -0.14
N LEU A 134 19.85 15.68 0.70
CA LEU A 134 19.82 15.33 2.13
C LEU A 134 18.70 16.06 2.87
N LEU A 135 18.60 17.38 2.72
CA LEU A 135 17.67 18.19 3.53
C LEU A 135 16.20 17.78 3.35
N PRO A 136 15.67 17.59 2.13
CA PRO A 136 14.29 17.15 1.95
C PRO A 136 14.00 15.77 2.53
N PHE A 137 14.92 14.82 2.40
CA PHE A 137 14.76 13.49 2.99
C PHE A 137 14.79 13.55 4.52
N LYS A 138 15.72 14.32 5.09
CA LYS A 138 15.81 14.53 6.54
C LYS A 138 14.50 15.11 7.10
N GLN A 139 13.97 16.16 6.49
CA GLN A 139 12.73 16.80 6.95
C GLN A 139 11.51 15.86 6.94
N ILE A 140 11.47 14.87 6.05
CA ILE A 140 10.31 14.00 5.86
C ILE A 140 10.43 12.68 6.62
N LEU A 141 11.65 12.13 6.73
CA LEU A 141 11.89 10.75 7.14
C LEU A 141 12.76 10.60 8.39
N ASP A 142 13.50 11.63 8.80
CA ASP A 142 14.34 11.54 10.00
C ASP A 142 13.48 11.39 11.26
N GLY A 143 13.72 10.33 12.03
CA GLY A 143 12.89 9.96 13.19
C GLY A 143 11.48 9.49 12.84
N PHE A 144 11.12 9.31 11.57
CA PHE A 144 9.79 8.84 11.19
C PHE A 144 9.59 7.36 11.55
N VAL A 145 8.57 7.08 12.37
CA VAL A 145 8.20 5.71 12.77
C VAL A 145 6.79 5.41 12.25
N ALA A 146 6.66 4.39 11.41
CA ALA A 146 5.38 3.87 10.96
C ALA A 146 4.92 2.73 11.87
N GLN A 147 3.67 2.80 12.35
CA GLN A 147 3.07 1.77 13.20
C GLN A 147 2.19 0.84 12.35
N PRO A 148 2.28 -0.49 12.54
CA PRO A 148 1.37 -1.43 11.90
C PRO A 148 -0.06 -1.16 12.38
N SER A 149 -1.06 -1.42 11.51
CA SER A 149 -2.46 -1.26 11.91
C SER A 149 -2.92 -2.46 12.74
N HIS A 150 -3.57 -2.18 13.87
CA HIS A 150 -4.03 -3.18 14.85
C HIS A 150 -5.18 -4.07 14.38
N THR A 151 -5.84 -3.75 13.26
CA THR A 151 -7.03 -4.48 12.79
C THR A 151 -6.72 -5.27 11.54
N ILE A 152 -6.69 -6.61 11.58
CA ILE A 152 -6.45 -7.43 10.37
C ILE A 152 -7.82 -7.87 9.80
N PHE A 153 -8.20 -7.39 8.61
CA PHE A 153 -9.42 -7.85 7.94
C PHE A 153 -9.08 -8.94 6.93
N VAL A 154 -9.70 -10.12 7.10
CA VAL A 154 -9.66 -11.21 6.12
C VAL A 154 -10.26 -10.72 4.79
N ASN A 155 -9.68 -11.09 3.65
CA ASN A 155 -10.05 -10.60 2.32
C ASN A 155 -9.86 -9.09 2.07
N SER A 156 -9.15 -8.37 2.94
CA SER A 156 -8.74 -6.98 2.67
C SER A 156 -7.36 -6.93 2.02
N ALA A 157 -7.22 -6.13 0.96
CA ALA A 157 -5.92 -5.84 0.34
C ALA A 157 -5.18 -4.80 1.18
N ARG A 158 -4.22 -5.24 2.01
CA ARG A 158 -3.30 -4.36 2.74
C ARG A 158 -1.88 -4.57 2.24
N GLY A 159 -1.23 -3.48 1.85
CA GLY A 159 0.14 -3.57 1.37
C GLY A 159 0.25 -3.97 -0.11
N PRO A 160 1.45 -4.37 -0.57
CA PRO A 160 1.72 -4.77 -1.96
C PRO A 160 1.24 -6.17 -2.24
N TYR A 161 0.59 -6.77 -1.25
CA TYR A 161 0.27 -8.16 -1.16
C TYR A 161 -1.22 -8.28 -0.85
N ARG A 162 -1.95 -9.12 -1.60
CA ARG A 162 -3.18 -9.69 -1.06
C ARG A 162 -2.77 -10.71 -0.02
N ILE A 163 -3.24 -10.54 1.22
CA ILE A 163 -3.22 -11.62 2.22
C ILE A 163 -4.25 -12.64 1.73
N LEU A 164 -3.79 -13.75 1.14
CA LEU A 164 -4.66 -14.75 0.51
C LEU A 164 -5.43 -15.59 1.54
N ASP A 165 -4.88 -15.78 2.74
CA ASP A 165 -5.49 -16.57 3.81
C ASP A 165 -5.28 -15.94 5.20
N LYS A 166 -6.21 -16.22 6.12
CA LYS A 166 -6.11 -15.80 7.53
C LYS A 166 -4.95 -16.57 8.17
N PRO A 167 -3.89 -15.91 8.66
CA PRO A 167 -2.79 -16.63 9.27
C PRO A 167 -3.30 -17.29 10.57
N THR A 168 -3.05 -18.59 10.72
CA THR A 168 -3.49 -19.39 11.88
C THR A 168 -2.77 -18.98 13.17
N ASP A 169 -1.57 -18.44 13.02
CA ASP A 169 -0.76 -17.79 14.05
C ASP A 169 -0.41 -16.40 13.51
N GLU A 170 -0.42 -15.35 14.34
CA GLU A 170 -0.39 -13.91 14.02
C GLU A 170 0.75 -13.38 13.09
N GLN A 171 1.49 -14.23 12.39
CA GLN A 171 2.58 -13.91 11.47
C GLN A 171 2.15 -14.11 10.00
N ILE A 172 2.23 -13.05 9.21
CA ILE A 172 2.08 -13.10 7.75
C ILE A 172 3.31 -13.81 7.17
N THR A 173 3.13 -14.95 6.51
CA THR A 173 4.21 -15.69 5.84
C THR A 173 4.32 -15.29 4.36
N LEU A 174 5.48 -15.50 3.73
CA LEU A 174 5.71 -15.16 2.31
C LEU A 174 4.79 -15.89 1.32
N SER A 175 4.25 -17.06 1.68
CA SER A 175 3.24 -17.78 0.91
C SER A 175 1.86 -17.12 0.93
N SER A 176 1.62 -16.21 1.88
CA SER A 176 0.34 -15.50 2.05
C SER A 176 0.21 -14.28 1.13
N VAL A 177 1.17 -14.05 0.24
CA VAL A 177 1.51 -12.73 -0.29
C VAL A 177 1.77 -12.82 -1.81
N CYS A 178 1.06 -12.01 -2.63
CA CYS A 178 1.24 -11.94 -4.09
C CYS A 178 1.52 -10.51 -4.58
N VAL A 179 2.60 -10.31 -5.35
CA VAL A 179 2.91 -9.05 -6.04
C VAL A 179 2.20 -9.05 -7.39
N PHE A 180 1.33 -8.06 -7.64
CA PHE A 180 0.62 -7.95 -8.92
C PHE A 180 1.56 -7.57 -10.07
N ASP A 181 1.52 -8.36 -11.14
CA ASP A 181 2.20 -8.12 -12.42
C ASP A 181 1.50 -7.00 -13.24
N GLN A 182 0.20 -6.80 -13.03
CA GLN A 182 -0.61 -5.80 -13.73
C GLN A 182 -0.04 -4.36 -13.67
N PRO A 183 -0.23 -3.56 -14.74
CA PRO A 183 0.12 -2.14 -14.73
C PRO A 183 -0.65 -1.38 -13.65
N SER A 184 -0.07 -0.32 -13.12
CA SER A 184 -0.77 0.55 -12.15
C SER A 184 -1.87 1.34 -12.82
N CYS A 185 -3.04 1.43 -12.18
CA CYS A 185 -4.13 2.28 -12.62
C CYS A 185 -3.66 3.75 -12.67
N TYR A 186 -3.95 4.42 -13.79
CA TYR A 186 -3.62 5.84 -13.98
C TYR A 186 -4.18 6.75 -12.88
N TYR A 187 -5.40 6.45 -12.42
CA TYR A 187 -6.13 7.22 -11.41
C TYR A 187 -5.73 6.87 -9.96
N GLY A 188 -4.95 5.81 -9.74
CA GLY A 188 -4.46 5.42 -8.42
C GLY A 188 -5.60 5.28 -7.40
N ALA A 189 -5.45 5.92 -6.25
CA ALA A 189 -6.44 5.90 -5.17
C ALA A 189 -7.78 6.58 -5.51
N LYS A 190 -7.81 7.42 -6.56
CA LYS A 190 -9.00 8.17 -7.02
C LYS A 190 -9.74 7.47 -8.16
N CYS A 191 -9.46 6.18 -8.38
CA CYS A 191 -10.15 5.41 -9.40
C CYS A 191 -11.62 5.17 -9.01
N ASN A 192 -12.56 5.44 -9.91
CA ASN A 192 -13.99 5.15 -9.69
C ASN A 192 -14.35 3.68 -9.97
N ASP A 193 -13.43 2.91 -10.55
CA ASP A 193 -13.62 1.51 -10.95
C ASP A 193 -13.03 0.52 -9.93
N LEU A 194 -12.78 0.95 -8.68
CA LEU A 194 -12.20 0.10 -7.64
C LEU A 194 -13.02 -1.17 -7.33
N ARG A 195 -14.31 -1.17 -7.66
CA ARG A 195 -15.22 -2.33 -7.49
C ARG A 195 -15.49 -3.09 -8.79
N ASN A 196 -14.95 -2.63 -9.93
CA ASN A 196 -15.15 -3.26 -11.22
C ASN A 196 -14.19 -4.47 -11.38
N ILE A 197 -14.76 -5.67 -11.42
CA ILE A 197 -13.99 -6.92 -11.49
C ILE A 197 -13.13 -6.98 -12.75
N GLN A 198 -13.63 -6.52 -13.89
CA GLN A 198 -12.88 -6.59 -15.15
C GLN A 198 -11.71 -5.61 -15.14
N HIS A 199 -11.95 -4.36 -14.70
CA HIS A 199 -10.88 -3.37 -14.54
C HIS A 199 -9.79 -3.84 -13.57
N ASN A 200 -10.18 -4.46 -12.45
CA ASN A 200 -9.26 -5.01 -11.46
C ASN A 200 -8.50 -6.28 -11.93
N LYS A 201 -8.83 -6.84 -13.11
CA LYS A 201 -8.01 -7.87 -13.78
C LYS A 201 -6.93 -7.28 -14.67
N ASP A 202 -7.07 -6.02 -15.04
CA ASP A 202 -6.18 -5.35 -16.00
C ASP A 202 -5.28 -4.32 -15.31
N TYR A 203 -5.70 -3.78 -14.14
CA TYR A 203 -4.98 -2.73 -13.43
C TYR A 203 -4.88 -2.97 -11.91
N SER A 204 -3.67 -2.76 -11.40
CA SER A 204 -3.39 -2.72 -9.96
C SER A 204 -3.74 -1.35 -9.36
N HIS A 205 -4.18 -1.36 -8.10
CA HIS A 205 -4.53 -0.15 -7.35
C HIS A 205 -3.70 -0.02 -6.08
N PRO A 206 -3.54 1.21 -5.56
CA PRO A 206 -2.91 1.40 -4.26
C PRO A 206 -3.71 0.71 -3.14
N PRO A 207 -3.07 0.34 -2.02
CA PRO A 207 -3.76 -0.33 -0.91
C PRO A 207 -4.69 0.63 -0.18
N LEU A 208 -5.56 0.10 0.69
CA LEU A 208 -6.31 0.92 1.63
C LEU A 208 -5.36 1.65 2.59
N CYS A 209 -5.73 2.88 2.97
CA CYS A 209 -4.98 3.67 3.94
C CYS A 209 -4.97 2.95 5.31
N PRO A 210 -3.81 2.74 5.95
CA PRO A 210 -3.76 2.12 7.27
C PRO A 210 -4.46 2.97 8.35
N ASN A 211 -4.68 4.27 8.07
CA ASN A 211 -5.35 5.21 8.96
C ASN A 211 -6.86 5.37 8.67
N SER A 212 -7.41 4.80 7.58
CA SER A 212 -8.84 4.97 7.24
C SER A 212 -9.78 4.15 8.12
N ASP A 213 -9.25 3.25 8.95
CA ASP A 213 -10.06 2.48 9.91
C ASP A 213 -10.48 3.26 11.16
N LYS A 214 -9.91 4.44 11.38
CA LYS A 214 -10.27 5.30 12.52
C LYS A 214 -11.55 6.05 12.17
N ALA A 215 -12.42 6.28 13.17
CA ALA A 215 -13.72 6.96 13.02
C ALA A 215 -13.63 8.43 12.50
N LEU A 216 -12.42 8.91 12.22
CA LEU A 216 -12.11 10.25 11.73
C LEU A 216 -11.41 10.15 10.37
N PRO A 217 -11.62 11.13 9.47
CA PRO A 217 -10.89 11.20 8.20
C PRO A 217 -9.38 11.14 8.45
N CYS A 218 -8.64 10.45 7.57
CA CYS A 218 -7.20 10.41 7.66
C CYS A 218 -6.63 11.84 7.61
N SER A 219 -5.91 12.25 8.65
CA SER A 219 -5.36 13.61 8.74
C SER A 219 -4.40 13.96 7.59
N SER A 220 -3.79 12.94 6.96
CA SER A 220 -2.92 13.10 5.80
C SER A 220 -3.65 13.31 4.46
N LEU A 221 -5.00 13.28 4.44
CA LEU A 221 -5.78 13.56 3.23
C LEU A 221 -5.65 15.01 2.74
N ILE A 222 -5.43 15.96 3.66
CA ILE A 222 -5.40 17.40 3.37
C ILE A 222 -3.96 17.86 3.08
N ASP A 223 -2.99 17.35 3.85
CA ASP A 223 -1.63 17.91 3.89
C ASP A 223 -0.59 17.07 3.12
N ASP A 224 -0.95 15.87 2.64
CA ASP A 224 -0.04 14.95 1.94
C ASP A 224 -0.71 14.37 0.67
N GLU A 225 -0.66 15.15 -0.43
CA GLU A 225 -1.25 14.76 -1.73
C GLU A 225 -0.71 13.41 -2.22
N ILE A 226 0.52 13.05 -1.85
CA ILE A 226 1.16 11.80 -2.24
C ILE A 226 0.60 10.64 -1.44
N HIS A 227 0.45 10.79 -0.13
CA HIS A 227 -0.28 9.81 0.68
C HIS A 227 -1.71 9.60 0.15
N ALA A 228 -2.43 10.69 -0.15
CA ALA A 228 -3.78 10.63 -0.72
C ALA A 228 -3.83 9.97 -2.11
N TYR A 229 -2.72 9.95 -2.85
CA TYR A 229 -2.60 9.25 -4.13
C TYR A 229 -2.18 7.79 -3.98
N CYS A 230 -1.30 7.50 -3.01
CA CYS A 230 -0.70 6.19 -2.75
C CYS A 230 -1.54 5.29 -1.84
N PHE A 231 -2.64 5.78 -1.28
CA PHE A 231 -3.55 5.01 -0.45
C PHE A 231 -5.01 5.32 -0.78
N ILE A 232 -5.84 4.28 -0.89
CA ILE A 232 -7.29 4.42 -1.01
C ILE A 232 -7.85 4.77 0.37
N HIS A 233 -8.48 5.92 0.50
CA HIS A 233 -9.25 6.29 1.68
C HIS A 233 -10.73 6.04 1.40
N ARG A 234 -11.34 5.13 2.15
CA ARG A 234 -12.79 4.96 2.14
C ARG A 234 -13.34 5.42 3.48
N LEU A 235 -14.37 6.25 3.45
CA LEU A 235 -15.07 6.65 4.66
C LEU A 235 -15.97 5.50 5.08
N LYS A 236 -16.00 5.13 6.37
CA LYS A 236 -16.97 4.13 6.82
C LYS A 236 -18.38 4.70 6.66
N CYS A 237 -19.29 3.91 6.09
CA CYS A 237 -20.68 4.30 6.04
C CYS A 237 -21.21 4.50 7.46
N LYS A 238 -21.87 5.64 7.73
CA LYS A 238 -22.50 5.93 9.03
C LYS A 238 -23.55 4.91 9.44
N ASN A 239 -24.12 4.20 8.46
CA ASN A 239 -25.14 3.18 8.68
C ASN A 239 -24.55 1.76 8.75
N GLY A 240 -23.22 1.60 8.67
CA GLY A 240 -22.54 0.31 8.81
C GLY A 240 -23.16 -0.80 7.93
N GLY A 241 -23.42 -1.95 8.54
CA GLY A 241 -24.06 -3.12 7.93
C GLY A 241 -25.53 -2.93 7.58
N GLU A 242 -26.19 -1.92 8.14
CA GLU A 242 -27.59 -1.58 7.91
C GLU A 242 -27.80 -0.58 6.76
N CYS A 243 -26.72 -0.19 6.08
CA CYS A 243 -26.83 0.72 4.95
C CYS A 243 -27.66 0.11 3.80
N SER A 244 -28.81 0.72 3.52
CA SER A 244 -29.69 0.39 2.41
C SER A 244 -29.49 1.27 1.17
N ASN A 245 -28.52 2.21 1.19
CA ASN A 245 -28.29 3.11 0.08
C ASN A 245 -27.65 2.35 -1.10
N THR A 246 -28.38 2.20 -2.21
CA THR A 246 -27.91 1.52 -3.42
C THR A 246 -27.32 2.47 -4.46
N ASP A 247 -27.28 3.77 -4.18
CA ASP A 247 -26.71 4.77 -5.07
C ASP A 247 -25.23 4.47 -5.37
N SER A 248 -24.86 4.58 -6.65
CA SER A 248 -23.51 4.22 -7.11
C SER A 248 -22.44 5.19 -6.61
N GLU A 249 -22.77 6.48 -6.42
CA GLU A 249 -21.86 7.48 -5.88
C GLU A 249 -21.58 7.19 -4.40
N HIS A 250 -22.63 6.95 -3.61
CA HIS A 250 -22.50 6.52 -2.21
C HIS A 250 -21.70 5.24 -2.05
N GLN A 251 -22.00 4.24 -2.87
CA GLN A 251 -21.31 2.96 -2.85
C GLN A 251 -19.83 3.12 -3.22
N ASN A 252 -19.47 4.09 -4.06
CA ASN A 252 -18.06 4.34 -4.35
C ASN A 252 -17.35 5.13 -3.24
N GLU A 253 -18.05 6.04 -2.57
CA GLU A 253 -17.47 6.90 -1.53
C GLU A 253 -17.31 6.21 -0.16
N TYR A 254 -18.25 5.34 0.21
CA TYR A 254 -18.29 4.72 1.53
C TYR A 254 -17.97 3.22 1.52
N ASP A 255 -17.19 2.79 2.51
CA ASP A 255 -16.95 1.39 2.79
C ASP A 255 -18.07 0.82 3.68
N HIS A 256 -18.43 -0.43 3.39
CA HIS A 256 -19.42 -1.19 4.14
C HIS A 256 -18.77 -2.45 4.69
N PRO A 257 -19.19 -2.92 5.88
CA PRO A 257 -18.68 -4.16 6.43
C PRO A 257 -19.02 -5.36 5.53
N GLY A 258 -18.26 -6.44 5.72
CA GLY A 258 -18.56 -7.73 5.09
C GLY A 258 -19.88 -8.33 5.58
N PHE A 259 -20.35 -9.37 4.89
CA PHE A 259 -21.45 -10.18 5.40
C PHE A 259 -21.03 -10.94 6.67
N CYS A 260 -21.98 -11.20 7.57
CA CYS A 260 -21.71 -12.04 8.74
C CYS A 260 -21.42 -13.50 8.29
N ASN A 261 -20.89 -14.33 9.19
CA ASN A 261 -20.50 -15.71 8.86
C ASN A 261 -21.66 -16.60 8.38
N ASP A 262 -22.90 -16.28 8.79
CA ASP A 262 -24.12 -16.96 8.33
C ASP A 262 -25.21 -15.92 8.03
N PRO A 263 -25.12 -15.20 6.90
CA PRO A 263 -26.00 -14.05 6.62
C PRO A 263 -27.45 -14.47 6.33
N ILE A 264 -27.69 -15.78 6.16
CA ILE A 264 -29.01 -16.35 5.86
C ILE A 264 -29.73 -16.73 7.16
N ARG A 265 -29.01 -17.27 8.16
CA ARG A 265 -29.59 -17.78 9.42
C ARG A 265 -29.12 -17.04 10.68
N CYS A 266 -28.44 -15.91 10.53
CA CYS A 266 -28.02 -15.11 11.67
C CYS A 266 -29.21 -14.70 12.53
N GLY A 267 -29.23 -15.17 13.78
CA GLY A 267 -30.21 -14.78 14.80
C GLY A 267 -29.73 -13.63 15.70
N ASP A 268 -28.48 -13.18 15.55
CA ASP A 268 -27.98 -12.02 16.29
C ASP A 268 -28.54 -10.74 15.65
N MET A 269 -29.39 -10.06 16.42
CA MET A 269 -30.06 -8.81 16.04
C MET A 269 -29.65 -7.66 16.96
N SER A 270 -28.53 -7.79 17.69
CA SER A 270 -27.97 -6.69 18.46
C SER A 270 -27.58 -5.54 17.53
N ALA A 271 -27.73 -4.30 18.01
CA ALA A 271 -27.39 -3.11 17.24
C ALA A 271 -25.90 -3.11 16.88
N GLU A 272 -25.05 -3.59 17.79
CA GLU A 272 -23.61 -3.74 17.58
C GLU A 272 -23.30 -4.70 16.42
N HIS A 273 -23.96 -5.87 16.37
CA HIS A 273 -23.77 -6.87 15.32
C HIS A 273 -24.31 -6.39 13.97
N LEU A 274 -25.50 -5.79 13.93
CA LEU A 274 -26.11 -5.27 12.71
C LEU A 274 -25.30 -4.10 12.12
N PHE A 275 -24.69 -3.28 12.96
CA PHE A 275 -23.75 -2.26 12.52
C PHE A 275 -22.45 -2.86 11.98
N ALA A 276 -21.94 -3.91 12.62
CA ALA A 276 -20.65 -4.54 12.28
C ALA A 276 -20.70 -5.46 11.05
N TYR A 277 -21.88 -5.96 10.65
CA TYR A 277 -22.00 -6.94 9.57
C TYR A 277 -23.22 -6.70 8.67
N ARG A 278 -23.03 -6.90 7.37
CA ARG A 278 -24.13 -6.90 6.41
C ARG A 278 -24.93 -8.19 6.46
N HIS A 279 -26.21 -8.06 6.18
CA HIS A 279 -27.16 -9.15 6.11
C HIS A 279 -27.98 -9.05 4.81
N LEU A 280 -28.52 -10.19 4.36
CA LEU A 280 -29.52 -10.16 3.30
C LEU A 280 -30.79 -9.45 3.82
N PRO A 281 -31.57 -8.80 2.94
CA PRO A 281 -32.88 -8.28 3.31
C PRO A 281 -33.74 -9.37 3.96
N SER A 282 -34.49 -9.01 5.00
CA SER A 282 -35.43 -9.93 5.63
C SER A 282 -36.63 -10.18 4.69
N CYS A 283 -37.00 -11.44 4.52
CA CYS A 283 -38.23 -11.81 3.83
C CYS A 283 -39.44 -11.29 4.63
N GLN A 284 -40.41 -10.67 3.95
CA GLN A 284 -41.64 -10.19 4.59
C GLN A 284 -42.50 -11.33 5.18
N GLU A 285 -42.41 -12.53 4.60
CA GLU A 285 -43.11 -13.73 5.09
C GLU A 285 -42.31 -14.48 6.18
N GLY A 286 -41.09 -14.01 6.50
CA GLY A 286 -40.21 -14.59 7.52
C GLY A 286 -40.03 -16.10 7.37
N VAL A 287 -39.97 -16.80 8.51
CA VAL A 287 -39.82 -18.27 8.55
C VAL A 287 -40.97 -19.05 7.89
N MET A 288 -42.12 -18.39 7.65
CA MET A 288 -43.29 -18.99 7.01
C MET A 288 -43.26 -18.88 5.49
N CYS A 289 -42.23 -18.25 4.91
CA CYS A 289 -42.12 -18.08 3.47
C CYS A 289 -42.13 -19.41 2.74
N SER A 290 -43.05 -19.57 1.79
CA SER A 290 -43.22 -20.82 1.05
C SER A 290 -41.98 -21.19 0.22
N GLN A 291 -41.24 -20.20 -0.29
CA GLN A 291 -39.99 -20.39 -1.03
C GLN A 291 -38.85 -20.83 -0.11
N TYR A 292 -38.79 -20.25 1.10
CA TYR A 292 -37.84 -20.65 2.13
C TYR A 292 -38.08 -22.09 2.61
N LEU A 293 -39.33 -22.45 2.90
CA LEU A 293 -39.71 -23.81 3.32
C LEU A 293 -39.39 -24.86 2.25
N LYS A 294 -39.47 -24.48 0.97
CA LYS A 294 -39.07 -25.33 -0.17
C LYS A 294 -37.57 -25.35 -0.43
N LYS A 295 -36.77 -24.63 0.36
CA LYS A 295 -35.32 -24.47 0.17
C LYS A 295 -34.95 -23.99 -1.24
N ASP A 296 -35.75 -23.06 -1.78
CA ASP A 296 -35.49 -22.49 -3.09
C ASP A 296 -34.14 -21.76 -3.10
N THR A 297 -33.24 -22.17 -4.00
CA THR A 297 -31.86 -21.69 -4.05
C THR A 297 -31.79 -20.23 -4.46
N GLU A 298 -32.69 -19.76 -5.31
CA GLU A 298 -32.69 -18.36 -5.77
C GLU A 298 -33.16 -17.43 -4.64
N HIS A 299 -34.20 -17.84 -3.91
CA HIS A 299 -34.71 -17.12 -2.75
C HIS A 299 -33.69 -17.07 -1.62
N THR A 300 -33.10 -18.20 -1.24
CA THR A 300 -32.13 -18.28 -0.12
C THR A 300 -30.83 -17.52 -0.38
N ASN A 301 -30.52 -17.22 -1.63
CA ASN A 301 -29.40 -16.32 -1.99
C ASN A 301 -29.76 -14.83 -1.91
N LYS A 302 -31.06 -14.49 -1.89
CA LYS A 302 -31.55 -13.09 -1.93
C LYS A 302 -32.09 -12.60 -0.59
N PHE A 303 -32.64 -13.49 0.24
CA PHE A 303 -33.34 -13.11 1.48
C PHE A 303 -32.90 -13.95 2.68
N ARG A 304 -32.83 -13.30 3.84
CA ARG A 304 -32.78 -14.01 5.13
C ARG A 304 -34.19 -14.20 5.68
N ASN A 305 -34.39 -15.32 6.35
CA ASN A 305 -35.67 -15.69 6.92
C ASN A 305 -35.47 -15.84 8.43
N SER A 306 -35.58 -14.70 9.12
CA SER A 306 -35.49 -14.53 10.57
C SER A 306 -36.88 -14.28 11.15
#